data_AF-A0A3D5M5U5-F1
#
_entry.id   AF-A0A3D5M5U5-F1
#
_cell.length_a   1.000
_cell.length_b   1.000
_cell.length_c   1.000
_cell.angle_alpha   90.00
_cell.angle_beta   90.00
_cell.angle_gamma   90.00
#
_symmetry.space_group_name_H-M   'P 1'
#
loop_
_entity.id
_entity.type
_entity.pdbx_description
1 polymer ?
#
loop_
_entity_poly.entity_id
_entity_poly.type
_entity_poly.pdbx_seq_one_letter_code
_entity_poly.pdbx_strand_id
1 'polypeptide(L)'
;EEVEKSGVMFRLNTWFRFRGGFYGLGVSPRMIKKLILSGRLGENLKVRVSPDTGFPWKMRWIGDPTAKVETPPPHLDYDAWLGPAPYKPYTEHRVHGSFRGYWDYDGGGLSDMGQHYLDPVQWMLDKDETSPIKISSVAPWPQHPDCAGPWGEVTFEYADGTELILESREWGDPGPEGLPYIEGSNGKVFKGGRTEPEGLFEGLEELPDPPQAGITNFEESVKTRQKFALNEANGHRSCSLANLANISIRTGRTVHFDPVSQTFPEDTAAQRFISPIMRAPWNL
;
A
#
# COMPACT_ATOMS: atom_id res chain seq x y z
N GLU A 1 -16.37 -10.04 3.49
CA GLU A 1 -17.04 -11.26 3.98
C GLU A 1 -17.33 -11.26 5.49
N GLU A 2 -16.37 -11.45 6.39
CA GLU A 2 -16.69 -11.60 7.84
C GLU A 2 -17.35 -10.37 8.49
N VAL A 3 -16.92 -9.16 8.10
CA VAL A 3 -17.57 -7.92 8.52
C VAL A 3 -19.03 -7.86 8.06
N GLU A 4 -19.31 -8.33 6.84
CA GLU A 4 -20.66 -8.35 6.28
C GLU A 4 -21.54 -9.40 6.96
N LYS A 5 -21.00 -10.61 7.19
CA LYS A 5 -21.70 -11.69 7.91
C LYS A 5 -22.09 -11.30 9.33
N SER A 6 -21.17 -10.65 10.04
CA SER A 6 -21.37 -10.27 11.45
C SER A 6 -22.19 -8.99 11.62
N GLY A 7 -22.31 -8.16 10.58
CA GLY A 7 -23.01 -6.87 10.63
C GLY A 7 -22.36 -5.86 11.58
N VAL A 8 -21.08 -6.06 11.91
CA VAL A 8 -20.31 -5.13 12.74
C VAL A 8 -19.92 -3.90 11.92
N MET A 9 -19.89 -2.74 12.56
CA MET A 9 -19.39 -1.54 11.89
C MET A 9 -17.86 -1.53 11.92
N PHE A 10 -17.26 -1.51 10.75
CA PHE A 10 -15.81 -1.49 10.58
C PHE A 10 -15.31 -0.09 10.26
N ARG A 11 -14.15 0.25 10.83
CA ARG A 11 -13.38 1.44 10.48
C ARG A 11 -11.91 1.09 10.47
N LEU A 12 -11.26 1.34 9.35
CA LEU A 12 -9.81 1.46 9.34
C LEU A 12 -9.41 2.90 9.67
N ASN A 13 -8.37 3.09 10.46
CA ASN A 13 -7.90 4.40 10.90
C ASN A 13 -6.65 4.81 10.11
N THR A 14 -6.81 5.29 8.88
CA THR A 14 -5.71 5.96 8.16
C THR A 14 -5.81 7.47 8.38
N TRP A 15 -4.72 8.08 8.84
CA TRP A 15 -4.71 9.48 9.32
C TRP A 15 -4.90 10.51 8.19
N PHE A 16 -4.72 10.10 6.92
CA PHE A 16 -4.58 11.01 5.78
C PHE A 16 -5.49 10.72 4.59
N ARG A 17 -6.54 9.88 4.68
CA ARG A 17 -7.36 9.55 3.49
C ARG A 17 -7.95 10.77 2.78
N PHE A 18 -8.40 11.78 3.54
CA PHE A 18 -9.17 12.90 2.98
C PHE A 18 -8.64 14.30 3.29
N ARG A 19 -7.73 14.46 4.25
CA ARG A 19 -7.34 15.75 4.84
C ARG A 19 -5.85 15.77 5.18
N GLY A 20 -5.36 16.96 5.57
CA GLY A 20 -3.95 17.22 5.88
C GLY A 20 -3.12 17.46 4.62
N GLY A 21 -1.86 17.87 4.74
CA GLY A 21 -0.97 18.16 3.61
C GLY A 21 -0.43 16.91 2.89
N PHE A 22 -1.12 15.77 3.01
CA PHE A 22 -0.72 14.43 2.58
C PHE A 22 0.79 14.19 2.72
N TYR A 23 1.22 13.89 3.96
CA TYR A 23 2.63 13.83 4.33
C TYR A 23 3.40 15.09 3.86
N GLY A 24 4.49 14.91 3.11
CA GLY A 24 5.35 15.98 2.65
C GLY A 24 4.89 16.64 1.34
N LEU A 25 3.76 16.23 0.75
CA LEU A 25 3.31 16.76 -0.55
C LEU A 25 2.88 18.23 -0.46
N GLY A 26 2.33 18.66 0.69
CA GLY A 26 1.87 20.03 0.91
C GLY A 26 0.46 20.32 0.36
N VAL A 27 -0.22 19.33 -0.22
CA VAL A 27 -1.57 19.44 -0.76
C VAL A 27 -2.43 18.31 -0.20
N SER A 28 -3.70 18.60 0.10
CA SER A 28 -4.59 17.57 0.63
C SER A 28 -5.05 16.58 -0.43
N PRO A 29 -5.31 15.30 -0.05
CA PRO A 29 -5.81 14.32 -0.99
C PRO A 29 -7.12 14.78 -1.64
N ARG A 30 -7.95 15.53 -0.90
CA ARG A 30 -9.20 16.09 -1.42
C ARG A 30 -8.96 17.05 -2.58
N MET A 31 -7.96 17.91 -2.48
CA MET A 31 -7.60 18.84 -3.57
C MET A 31 -7.01 18.10 -4.77
N ILE A 32 -6.19 17.07 -4.54
CA ILE A 32 -5.69 16.22 -5.62
C ILE A 32 -6.84 15.48 -6.32
N LYS A 33 -7.80 14.90 -5.57
CA LYS A 33 -8.98 14.25 -6.16
C LYS A 33 -9.84 15.24 -6.96
N LYS A 34 -10.07 16.46 -6.43
CA LYS A 34 -10.75 17.53 -7.21
C LYS A 34 -10.00 17.85 -8.49
N LEU A 35 -8.67 17.93 -8.43
CA LEU A 35 -7.83 18.19 -9.60
C LEU A 35 -7.97 17.07 -10.65
N ILE A 36 -7.92 15.81 -10.24
CA ILE A 36 -8.14 14.65 -11.11
C ILE A 36 -9.53 14.70 -11.74
N LEU A 37 -10.58 14.85 -10.92
CA LEU A 37 -11.97 14.88 -11.39
C LEU A 37 -12.30 16.09 -12.28
N SER A 38 -11.56 17.19 -12.15
CA SER A 38 -11.69 18.36 -13.04
C SER A 38 -11.16 18.12 -14.45
N GLY A 39 -10.41 17.03 -14.69
CA GLY A 39 -9.77 16.71 -15.97
C GLY A 39 -8.55 17.56 -16.31
N ARG A 40 -8.13 18.49 -15.43
CA ARG A 40 -7.00 19.41 -15.69
C ARG A 40 -5.64 18.72 -15.82
N LEU A 41 -5.47 17.52 -15.26
CA LEU A 41 -4.26 16.71 -15.45
C LEU A 41 -4.24 15.96 -16.79
N GLY A 42 -5.38 15.84 -17.47
CA GLY A 42 -5.52 15.04 -18.68
C GLY A 42 -5.62 13.54 -18.39
N GLU A 43 -5.08 12.74 -19.31
CA GLU A 43 -5.17 11.27 -19.33
C GLU A 43 -3.81 10.62 -18.97
N ASN A 44 -3.79 9.28 -18.87
CA ASN A 44 -2.59 8.46 -18.59
C ASN A 44 -1.87 8.92 -17.31
N LEU A 45 -2.63 8.98 -16.21
CA LEU A 45 -2.11 9.46 -14.94
C LEU A 45 -0.98 8.56 -14.44
N LYS A 46 0.11 9.18 -14.00
CA LYS A 46 1.26 8.53 -13.37
C LYS A 46 1.49 9.13 -12.00
N VAL A 47 1.34 8.32 -10.97
CA VAL A 47 1.53 8.71 -9.56
C VAL A 47 2.81 8.09 -9.01
N ARG A 48 3.65 8.89 -8.35
CA ARG A 48 4.89 8.45 -7.70
C ARG A 48 4.84 8.63 -6.19
N VAL A 49 5.01 7.53 -5.47
CA VAL A 49 5.15 7.54 -4.01
C VAL A 49 6.61 7.25 -3.67
N SER A 50 7.35 8.31 -3.34
CA SER A 50 8.79 8.23 -3.11
C SER A 50 9.27 9.16 -2.00
N PRO A 51 10.48 8.93 -1.44
CA PRO A 51 11.09 9.83 -0.48
C PRO A 51 11.15 11.28 -0.98
N ASP A 52 11.42 11.48 -2.27
CA ASP A 52 11.48 12.81 -2.91
C ASP A 52 10.14 13.54 -2.86
N THR A 53 9.05 12.82 -3.08
CA THR A 53 7.69 13.37 -3.04
C THR A 53 7.12 13.46 -1.63
N GLY A 54 7.88 13.03 -0.61
CA GLY A 54 7.57 13.18 0.81
C GLY A 54 7.13 11.88 1.51
N PHE A 55 7.37 10.72 0.90
CA PHE A 55 6.91 9.41 1.36
C PHE A 55 8.10 8.45 1.61
N PRO A 56 8.87 8.65 2.70
CA PRO A 56 10.00 7.78 3.01
C PRO A 56 9.53 6.40 3.46
N TRP A 57 9.97 5.37 2.74
CA TRP A 57 9.81 3.98 3.16
C TRP A 57 10.74 3.70 4.35
N LYS A 58 10.27 2.97 5.37
CA LYS A 58 11.05 2.75 6.60
C LYS A 58 12.18 1.75 6.34
N MET A 59 13.29 2.23 5.79
CA MET A 59 14.45 1.47 5.30
C MET A 59 15.13 0.55 6.33
N ARG A 60 14.81 0.73 7.62
CA ARG A 60 15.32 -0.11 8.72
C ARG A 60 14.54 -1.40 8.94
N TRP A 61 13.36 -1.55 8.33
CA TRP A 61 12.52 -2.74 8.48
C TRP A 61 12.95 -3.83 7.50
N ILE A 62 14.17 -4.31 7.69
CA ILE A 62 14.81 -5.39 6.93
C ILE A 62 15.07 -6.54 7.91
N GLY A 63 14.84 -7.77 7.49
CA GLY A 63 15.10 -8.94 8.33
C GLY A 63 16.59 -9.23 8.45
N ASP A 64 17.03 -9.77 9.58
CA ASP A 64 18.41 -10.19 9.80
C ASP A 64 18.54 -11.70 9.62
N PRO A 65 19.10 -12.19 8.50
CA PRO A 65 19.31 -13.62 8.27
C PRO A 65 20.49 -14.19 9.08
N THR A 66 21.31 -13.33 9.69
CA THR A 66 22.47 -13.70 10.52
C THR A 66 22.17 -13.67 12.01
N ALA A 67 20.95 -13.26 12.39
CA ALA A 67 20.51 -13.18 13.76
C ALA A 67 20.70 -14.54 14.47
N LYS A 68 21.29 -14.49 15.66
CA LYS A 68 21.59 -15.66 16.46
C LYS A 68 20.29 -16.36 16.88
N VAL A 69 20.23 -17.67 16.64
CA VAL A 69 19.16 -18.53 17.13
C VAL A 69 19.36 -18.79 18.62
N GLU A 70 18.32 -18.56 19.40
CA GLU A 70 18.36 -18.67 20.87
C GLU A 70 17.09 -19.34 21.40
N THR A 71 17.07 -19.63 22.70
CA THR A 71 15.86 -20.12 23.37
C THR A 71 14.95 -18.93 23.67
N PRO A 72 13.63 -19.00 23.36
CA PRO A 72 12.71 -17.94 23.76
C PRO A 72 12.78 -17.68 25.27
N PRO A 73 12.70 -16.42 25.70
CA PRO A 73 12.67 -16.10 27.13
C PRO A 73 11.41 -16.69 27.78
N PRO A 74 11.47 -17.13 29.05
CA PRO A 74 10.38 -17.88 29.70
C PRO A 74 9.07 -17.08 29.89
N HIS A 75 9.13 -15.75 29.72
CA HIS A 75 7.97 -14.86 29.80
C HIS A 75 7.33 -14.57 28.42
N LEU A 76 7.87 -15.13 27.33
CA LEU A 76 7.31 -15.00 25.99
C LEU A 76 6.71 -16.33 25.56
N ASP A 77 5.38 -16.36 25.40
CA ASP A 77 4.73 -17.44 24.67
C ASP A 77 5.04 -17.30 23.18
N TYR A 78 6.14 -17.91 22.75
CA TYR A 78 6.65 -17.76 21.40
C TYR A 78 5.78 -18.47 20.36
N ASP A 79 5.13 -19.58 20.73
CA ASP A 79 4.23 -20.27 19.82
C ASP A 79 2.99 -19.42 19.53
N ALA A 80 2.41 -18.81 20.57
CA ALA A 80 1.32 -17.86 20.41
C ALA A 80 1.77 -16.61 19.63
N TRP A 81 2.99 -16.11 19.86
CA TRP A 81 3.52 -14.95 19.14
C TRP A 81 3.68 -15.20 17.64
N LEU A 82 4.15 -16.38 17.24
CA LEU A 82 4.23 -16.78 15.84
C LEU A 82 2.85 -16.83 15.18
N GLY A 83 1.81 -17.14 15.95
CA GLY A 83 0.44 -17.23 15.46
C GLY A 83 0.31 -18.22 14.29
N PRO A 84 -0.43 -17.87 13.23
CA PRO A 84 -0.68 -18.75 12.08
C PRO A 84 0.53 -18.95 11.17
N ALA A 85 1.60 -18.17 11.33
CA ALA A 85 2.78 -18.27 10.49
C ALA A 85 3.48 -19.64 10.63
N PRO A 86 4.24 -20.08 9.62
CA PRO A 86 5.12 -21.24 9.76
C PRO A 86 6.04 -21.10 10.97
N TYR A 87 6.34 -22.20 11.65
CA TYR A 87 7.26 -22.15 12.78
C TYR A 87 8.65 -21.69 12.33
N LYS A 88 9.22 -20.73 13.05
CA LYS A 88 10.59 -20.22 12.83
C LYS A 88 11.37 -20.33 14.13
N PRO A 89 12.69 -20.60 14.08
CA PRO A 89 13.53 -20.49 15.27
C PRO A 89 13.48 -19.08 15.86
N TYR A 90 13.47 -19.00 17.18
CA TYR A 90 13.53 -17.72 17.89
C TYR A 90 14.87 -17.04 17.66
N THR A 91 14.79 -15.76 17.35
CA THR A 91 15.89 -14.80 17.43
C THR A 91 15.34 -13.54 18.07
N GLU A 92 16.15 -12.83 18.86
CA GLU A 92 15.73 -11.56 19.48
C GLU A 92 15.29 -10.54 18.41
N HIS A 93 15.96 -10.53 17.26
CA HIS A 93 15.62 -9.67 16.13
C HIS A 93 14.28 -10.01 15.47
N ARG A 94 13.78 -11.25 15.54
CA ARG A 94 12.50 -11.60 14.89
C ARG A 94 11.30 -10.99 15.61
N VAL A 95 11.42 -10.72 16.91
CA VAL A 95 10.29 -10.28 17.73
C VAL A 95 10.23 -8.75 17.88
N HIS A 96 9.17 -8.25 18.51
CA HIS A 96 8.97 -6.84 18.88
C HIS A 96 8.87 -5.82 17.73
N GLY A 97 9.93 -5.08 17.43
CA GLY A 97 9.88 -4.00 16.43
C GLY A 97 10.23 -4.51 15.03
N SER A 98 11.22 -5.38 14.97
CA SER A 98 11.91 -5.85 13.77
C SER A 98 11.25 -7.05 13.10
N PHE A 99 10.16 -7.60 13.68
CA PHE A 99 9.30 -8.58 12.98
C PHE A 99 8.88 -8.07 11.59
N ARG A 100 8.81 -6.75 11.43
CA ARG A 100 8.44 -6.11 10.17
C ARG A 100 9.36 -6.50 9.02
N GLY A 101 10.62 -6.80 9.31
CA GLY A 101 11.60 -7.24 8.32
C GLY A 101 11.42 -8.68 7.81
N TYR A 102 10.39 -9.41 8.22
CA TYR A 102 10.18 -10.81 7.81
C TYR A 102 8.90 -10.96 6.99
N TRP A 103 8.96 -11.82 5.96
CA TRP A 103 7.86 -12.01 5.01
C TRP A 103 6.59 -12.56 5.64
N ASP A 104 6.73 -13.36 6.69
CA ASP A 104 5.61 -14.03 7.35
C ASP A 104 4.76 -13.07 8.22
N TYR A 105 5.22 -11.83 8.43
CA TYR A 105 4.54 -10.87 9.32
C TYR A 105 4.13 -9.59 8.60
N ASP A 106 5.10 -8.74 8.20
CA ASP A 106 4.79 -7.44 7.57
C ASP A 106 5.31 -7.41 6.12
N GLY A 107 6.49 -7.97 5.85
CA GLY A 107 7.09 -7.93 4.52
C GLY A 107 7.84 -6.62 4.21
N GLY A 108 8.37 -5.99 5.26
CA GLY A 108 9.34 -4.90 5.18
C GLY A 108 8.73 -3.51 5.32
N GLY A 109 9.58 -2.49 5.12
CA GLY A 109 9.15 -1.09 5.15
C GLY A 109 8.09 -0.74 4.10
N LEU A 110 7.99 -1.55 3.04
CA LEU A 110 6.96 -1.43 2.01
C LEU A 110 5.56 -1.63 2.59
N SER A 111 5.28 -2.74 3.27
CA SER A 111 3.95 -2.98 3.84
C SER A 111 3.62 -2.11 5.03
N ASP A 112 4.60 -1.90 5.94
CA ASP A 112 4.40 -1.09 7.15
C ASP A 112 3.95 0.35 6.81
N MET A 113 4.49 0.89 5.71
CA MET A 113 4.14 2.23 5.22
C MET A 113 3.10 2.24 4.10
N GLY A 114 2.95 1.12 3.39
CA GLY A 114 2.12 0.99 2.19
C GLY A 114 0.69 1.42 2.47
N GLN A 115 0.07 0.91 3.53
CA GLN A 115 -1.32 1.29 3.84
C GLN A 115 -1.50 2.79 4.10
N HIS A 116 -0.51 3.46 4.68
CA HIS A 116 -0.58 4.89 4.95
C HIS A 116 -0.53 5.75 3.70
N TYR A 117 0.14 5.27 2.65
CA TYR A 117 0.37 6.02 1.41
C TYR A 117 -0.60 5.63 0.30
N LEU A 118 -0.88 4.33 0.17
CA LEU A 118 -1.62 3.76 -0.94
C LEU A 118 -3.13 3.94 -0.79
N ASP A 119 -3.62 4.01 0.45
CA ASP A 119 -5.04 4.22 0.73
C ASP A 119 -5.57 5.59 0.25
N PRO A 120 -4.92 6.72 0.57
CA PRO A 120 -5.28 8.01 -0.04
C PRO A 120 -5.11 8.01 -1.56
N VAL A 121 -4.07 7.35 -2.10
CA VAL A 121 -3.82 7.27 -3.55
C VAL A 121 -4.94 6.56 -4.29
N GLN A 122 -5.37 5.38 -3.81
CA GLN A 122 -6.53 4.64 -4.33
C GLN A 122 -7.77 5.53 -4.39
N TRP A 123 -8.04 6.25 -3.29
CA TRP A 123 -9.20 7.14 -3.25
C TRP A 123 -9.08 8.30 -4.24
N MET A 124 -7.92 8.95 -4.33
CA MET A 124 -7.68 10.08 -5.24
C MET A 124 -7.84 9.69 -6.71
N LEU A 125 -7.35 8.50 -7.07
CA LEU A 125 -7.43 7.96 -8.44
C LEU A 125 -8.79 7.34 -8.79
N ASP A 126 -9.75 7.36 -7.85
CA ASP A 126 -11.06 6.73 -8.00
C ASP A 126 -10.99 5.21 -8.25
N LYS A 127 -10.06 4.54 -7.56
CA LYS A 127 -9.77 3.11 -7.71
C LYS A 127 -10.26 2.25 -6.55
N ASP A 128 -11.04 2.80 -5.63
CA ASP A 128 -11.55 2.10 -4.43
C ASP A 128 -12.25 0.75 -4.72
N GLU A 129 -12.79 0.57 -5.93
CA GLU A 129 -13.52 -0.64 -6.35
C GLU A 129 -12.73 -1.56 -7.29
N THR A 130 -11.47 -1.23 -7.59
CA THR A 130 -10.63 -2.00 -8.54
C THR A 130 -9.20 -2.16 -8.03
N SER A 131 -8.35 -2.83 -8.81
CA SER A 131 -6.94 -3.05 -8.52
C SER A 131 -6.12 -3.04 -9.82
N PRO A 132 -4.79 -2.89 -9.76
CA PRO A 132 -3.90 -2.99 -10.90
C PRO A 132 -4.03 -4.35 -11.59
N ILE A 133 -3.86 -4.37 -12.92
CA ILE A 133 -3.89 -5.60 -13.72
C ILE A 133 -2.49 -6.21 -13.91
N LYS A 134 -1.45 -5.41 -13.67
CA LYS A 134 -0.07 -5.80 -13.90
C LYS A 134 0.85 -5.09 -12.90
N ILE A 135 1.78 -5.85 -12.34
CA ILE A 135 2.71 -5.39 -11.32
C ILE A 135 4.11 -5.86 -11.67
N SER A 136 5.09 -4.98 -11.61
CA SER A 136 6.51 -5.28 -11.84
C SER A 136 7.38 -4.59 -10.80
N SER A 137 8.56 -5.16 -10.50
CA SER A 137 9.44 -4.64 -9.46
C SER A 137 10.91 -4.72 -9.83
N VAL A 138 11.67 -3.73 -9.39
CA VAL A 138 13.14 -3.71 -9.38
C VAL A 138 13.59 -3.96 -7.94
N ALA A 139 14.16 -5.13 -7.69
CA ALA A 139 14.65 -5.54 -6.36
C ALA A 139 15.76 -6.61 -6.53
N PRO A 140 16.53 -6.94 -5.47
CA PRO A 140 17.43 -8.08 -5.51
C PRO A 140 16.69 -9.36 -5.91
N TRP A 141 17.33 -10.22 -6.70
CA TRP A 141 16.79 -11.53 -7.04
C TRP A 141 17.91 -12.57 -7.10
N PRO A 142 17.76 -13.74 -6.45
CA PRO A 142 16.63 -14.15 -5.61
C PRO A 142 16.55 -13.37 -4.28
N GLN A 143 15.34 -13.22 -3.74
CA GLN A 143 15.11 -12.70 -2.39
C GLN A 143 15.49 -13.74 -1.32
N HIS A 144 15.82 -13.28 -0.11
CA HIS A 144 15.98 -14.19 1.02
C HIS A 144 14.63 -14.88 1.32
N PRO A 145 14.58 -16.20 1.56
CA PRO A 145 13.32 -16.92 1.70
C PRO A 145 12.48 -16.51 2.92
N ASP A 146 13.10 -15.86 3.92
CA ASP A 146 12.46 -15.51 5.20
C ASP A 146 12.47 -14.00 5.50
N CYS A 147 13.44 -13.26 4.95
CA CYS A 147 13.68 -11.87 5.32
C CYS A 147 13.29 -10.97 4.14
N ALA A 148 12.46 -9.96 4.41
CA ALA A 148 12.25 -8.86 3.52
C ALA A 148 13.56 -8.06 3.37
N GLY A 149 13.97 -7.85 2.13
CA GLY A 149 15.18 -7.11 1.77
C GLY A 149 14.89 -5.72 1.22
N PRO A 150 15.94 -5.00 0.79
CA PRO A 150 15.78 -3.73 0.09
C PRO A 150 15.11 -3.95 -1.27
N TRP A 151 14.49 -2.91 -1.79
CA TRP A 151 13.91 -2.86 -3.14
C TRP A 151 14.24 -1.49 -3.78
N GLY A 152 13.98 -1.33 -5.07
CA GLY A 152 14.22 -0.08 -5.80
C GLY A 152 12.91 0.59 -6.18
N GLU A 153 12.12 -0.12 -6.98
CA GLU A 153 10.87 0.36 -7.56
C GLU A 153 9.83 -0.76 -7.62
N VAL A 154 8.55 -0.41 -7.46
CA VAL A 154 7.41 -1.25 -7.86
C VAL A 154 6.45 -0.41 -8.70
N THR A 155 6.16 -0.88 -9.91
CA THR A 155 5.22 -0.24 -10.83
C THR A 155 3.94 -1.08 -10.95
N PHE A 156 2.81 -0.43 -10.75
CA PHE A 156 1.46 -0.93 -10.92
C PHE A 156 0.81 -0.28 -12.13
N GLU A 157 0.19 -1.09 -12.99
CA GLU A 157 -0.54 -0.64 -14.18
C GLU A 157 -2.02 -1.00 -14.02
N TYR A 158 -2.91 -0.01 -14.10
CA TYR A 158 -4.36 -0.21 -14.11
C TYR A 158 -4.89 -0.37 -15.54
N ALA A 159 -6.07 -0.97 -15.68
CA ALA A 159 -6.68 -1.25 -16.98
C ALA A 159 -6.95 0.01 -17.85
N ASP A 160 -7.06 1.18 -17.23
CA ASP A 160 -7.26 2.46 -17.92
C ASP A 160 -5.95 3.18 -18.27
N GLY A 161 -4.80 2.51 -18.12
CA GLY A 161 -3.48 3.07 -18.39
C GLY A 161 -2.91 3.95 -17.28
N THR A 162 -3.62 4.09 -16.15
CA THR A 162 -3.05 4.76 -14.96
C THR A 162 -1.89 3.94 -14.40
N GLU A 163 -0.76 4.58 -14.11
CA GLU A 163 0.40 3.98 -13.47
C GLU A 163 0.57 4.50 -12.04
N LEU A 164 0.82 3.59 -11.09
CA LEU A 164 1.26 3.91 -9.75
C LEU A 164 2.66 3.33 -9.54
N ILE A 165 3.62 4.18 -9.25
CA ILE A 165 5.03 3.85 -9.10
C ILE A 165 5.43 4.11 -7.66
N LEU A 166 5.89 3.08 -6.97
CA LEU A 166 6.49 3.19 -5.65
C LEU A 166 8.00 3.16 -5.83
N GLU A 167 8.70 4.07 -5.18
CA GLU A 167 10.17 4.13 -5.28
C GLU A 167 10.74 4.19 -3.87
N SER A 168 11.50 3.18 -3.45
CA SER A 168 12.31 3.25 -2.23
C SER A 168 13.72 3.72 -2.48
N ARG A 169 14.24 3.48 -3.70
CA ARG A 169 15.62 3.80 -4.12
C ARG A 169 16.71 3.12 -3.28
N GLU A 170 16.38 2.01 -2.63
CA GLU A 170 17.35 1.26 -1.81
C GLU A 170 18.16 0.26 -2.64
N TRP A 171 17.71 -0.02 -3.88
CA TRP A 171 18.34 -0.97 -4.78
C TRP A 171 18.20 -0.55 -6.25
N GLY A 172 19.18 -0.94 -7.07
CA GLY A 172 19.19 -0.64 -8.50
C GLY A 172 19.57 0.82 -8.79
N ASP A 173 19.21 1.28 -9.99
CA ASP A 173 19.36 2.69 -10.35
C ASP A 173 18.28 3.51 -9.65
N PRO A 174 18.62 4.50 -8.80
CA PRO A 174 17.63 5.31 -8.09
C PRO A 174 16.82 6.23 -9.03
N GLY A 175 17.22 6.35 -10.29
CA GLY A 175 16.57 7.24 -11.25
C GLY A 175 16.77 8.72 -10.92
N PRO A 176 16.13 9.62 -11.67
CA PRO A 176 16.27 11.06 -11.46
C PRO A 176 15.46 11.54 -10.25
N GLU A 177 16.01 12.54 -9.55
CA GLU A 177 15.31 13.24 -8.48
C GLU A 177 14.36 14.32 -9.00
N GLY A 178 13.43 14.77 -8.15
CA GLY A 178 12.58 15.94 -8.44
C GLY A 178 11.45 15.70 -9.46
N LEU A 179 11.12 14.44 -9.71
CA LEU A 179 9.96 14.05 -10.52
C LEU A 179 8.62 14.50 -9.89
N PRO A 180 7.56 14.67 -10.69
CA PRO A 180 6.24 15.00 -10.16
C PRO A 180 5.66 13.85 -9.34
N TYR A 181 4.92 14.21 -8.29
CA TYR A 181 4.12 13.29 -7.50
C TYR A 181 2.98 12.70 -8.33
N ILE A 182 2.29 13.53 -9.13
CA ILE A 182 1.31 13.06 -10.12
C ILE A 182 1.51 13.83 -11.41
N GLU A 183 1.49 13.14 -12.54
CA GLU A 183 1.47 13.75 -13.87
C GLU A 183 0.44 13.06 -14.77
N GLY A 184 -0.16 13.82 -15.68
CA GLY A 184 -0.93 13.32 -16.80
C GLY A 184 -0.56 14.09 -18.06
N SER A 185 -1.28 13.85 -19.15
CA SER A 185 -0.97 14.46 -20.45
C SER A 185 -0.97 16.00 -20.46
N ASN A 186 -1.69 16.64 -19.54
CA ASN A 186 -1.90 18.10 -19.54
C ASN A 186 -1.34 18.81 -18.29
N GLY A 187 -0.83 18.08 -17.30
CA GLY A 187 -0.38 18.72 -16.07
C GLY A 187 0.38 17.83 -15.11
N LYS A 188 1.09 18.48 -14.20
CA LYS A 188 1.95 17.87 -13.19
C LYS A 188 1.78 18.55 -11.85
N VAL A 189 1.90 17.77 -10.77
CA VAL A 189 1.97 18.27 -9.40
C VAL A 189 3.23 17.74 -8.74
N PHE A 190 3.99 18.63 -8.12
CA PHE A 190 5.23 18.35 -7.41
C PHE A 190 5.05 18.54 -5.90
N LYS A 191 6.07 18.12 -5.15
CA LYS A 191 6.19 18.40 -3.73
C LYS A 191 6.07 19.90 -3.44
N GLY A 192 5.38 20.24 -2.35
CA GLY A 192 5.06 21.62 -1.98
C GLY A 192 3.86 22.20 -2.72
N GLY A 193 3.13 21.39 -3.51
CA GLY A 193 1.94 21.83 -4.25
C GLY A 193 2.23 22.64 -5.51
N ARG A 194 3.49 22.72 -5.94
CA ARG A 194 3.87 23.35 -7.22
C ARG A 194 3.26 22.56 -8.37
N THR A 195 2.75 23.26 -9.38
CA THR A 195 2.15 22.64 -10.57
C THR A 195 2.81 23.10 -11.86
N GLU A 196 2.75 22.27 -12.89
CA GLU A 196 3.09 22.63 -14.26
C GLU A 196 1.95 22.18 -15.18
N PRO A 197 1.29 23.08 -15.94
CA PRO A 197 1.41 24.54 -15.85
C PRO A 197 1.06 25.08 -14.45
N GLU A 198 1.41 26.33 -14.17
CA GLU A 198 1.01 26.97 -12.91
C GLU A 198 -0.52 27.11 -12.82
N GLY A 199 -1.04 27.17 -11.59
CA GLY A 199 -2.47 27.45 -11.36
C GLY A 199 -3.42 26.27 -11.55
N LEU A 200 -2.94 25.01 -11.65
CA LEU A 200 -3.85 23.86 -11.83
C LEU A 200 -4.89 23.72 -10.70
N PHE A 201 -4.58 24.18 -9.48
CA PHE A 201 -5.50 24.16 -8.36
C PHE A 201 -6.48 25.35 -8.30
N GLU A 202 -6.29 26.40 -9.11
CA GLU A 202 -7.07 27.63 -8.98
C GLU A 202 -8.57 27.40 -9.20
N GLY A 203 -9.37 27.82 -8.22
CA GLY A 203 -10.83 27.71 -8.24
C GLY A 203 -11.35 26.31 -7.93
N LEU A 204 -10.49 25.32 -7.66
CA LEU A 204 -10.95 23.98 -7.28
C LEU A 204 -11.55 23.96 -5.87
N GLU A 205 -11.23 24.94 -5.02
CA GLU A 205 -11.85 25.10 -3.69
C GLU A 205 -13.36 25.35 -3.78
N GLU A 206 -13.81 26.01 -4.85
CA GLU A 206 -15.21 26.35 -5.10
C GLU A 206 -16.04 25.16 -5.61
N LEU A 207 -15.38 24.14 -6.16
CA LEU A 207 -16.05 22.92 -6.60
C LEU A 207 -16.59 22.13 -5.41
N PRO A 208 -17.71 21.40 -5.57
CA PRO A 208 -18.19 20.48 -4.55
C PRO A 208 -17.11 19.49 -4.13
N ASP A 209 -17.16 19.10 -2.86
CA ASP A 209 -16.27 18.06 -2.38
C ASP A 209 -16.54 16.72 -3.07
N PRO A 210 -15.49 15.95 -3.41
CA PRO A 210 -15.68 14.66 -4.07
C PRO A 210 -16.57 13.72 -3.23
N PRO A 211 -17.37 12.88 -3.89
CA PRO A 211 -18.19 11.90 -3.20
C PRO A 211 -17.33 10.98 -2.32
N GLN A 212 -17.89 10.58 -1.19
CA GLN A 212 -17.26 9.69 -0.22
C GLN A 212 -18.12 8.43 -0.10
N ALA A 213 -17.48 7.26 -0.04
CA ALA A 213 -18.14 5.96 0.04
C ALA A 213 -18.90 5.71 1.37
N GLY A 214 -18.88 6.68 2.28
CA GLY A 214 -19.50 6.56 3.59
C GLY A 214 -19.31 7.82 4.43
N ILE A 215 -19.76 7.75 5.68
CA ILE A 215 -19.67 8.87 6.63
C ILE A 215 -18.35 8.85 7.40
N THR A 216 -17.90 10.02 7.83
CA THR A 216 -16.59 10.20 8.48
C THR A 216 -16.67 10.29 10.01
N ASN A 217 -17.87 10.28 10.58
CA ASN A 217 -18.09 10.13 12.02
C ASN A 217 -18.37 8.67 12.34
N PHE A 218 -17.50 8.04 13.12
CA PHE A 218 -17.64 6.62 13.45
C PHE A 218 -18.80 6.34 14.41
N GLU A 219 -19.09 7.24 15.35
CA GLU A 219 -20.26 7.06 16.23
C GLU A 219 -21.56 7.10 15.44
N GLU A 220 -21.64 7.98 14.45
CA GLU A 220 -22.77 8.05 13.54
C GLU A 220 -22.86 6.79 12.66
N SER A 221 -21.73 6.26 12.19
CA SER A 221 -21.66 4.97 11.49
C SER A 221 -22.23 3.82 12.34
N VAL A 222 -21.86 3.77 13.62
CA VAL A 222 -22.40 2.79 14.57
C VAL A 222 -23.92 2.97 14.78
N LYS A 223 -24.38 4.20 14.99
CA LYS A 223 -25.79 4.49 15.28
C LYS A 223 -26.71 4.28 14.07
N THR A 224 -26.28 4.70 12.89
CA THR A 224 -27.09 4.71 11.66
C THR A 224 -26.89 3.46 10.81
N ARG A 225 -25.87 2.64 11.12
CA ARG A 225 -25.43 1.49 10.33
C ARG A 225 -24.99 1.85 8.90
N GLN A 226 -24.73 3.12 8.62
CA GLN A 226 -24.10 3.54 7.36
C GLN A 226 -22.61 3.22 7.39
N LYS A 227 -22.06 2.74 6.28
CA LYS A 227 -20.63 2.40 6.19
C LYS A 227 -19.76 3.61 6.53
N PHE A 228 -18.67 3.37 7.25
CA PHE A 228 -17.64 4.37 7.45
C PHE A 228 -16.94 4.66 6.11
N ALA A 229 -16.45 5.88 5.92
CA ALA A 229 -15.82 6.32 4.67
C ALA A 229 -14.58 5.49 4.30
N LEU A 230 -13.90 4.91 5.29
CA LEU A 230 -12.86 3.90 5.12
C LEU A 230 -13.28 2.58 5.79
N ASN A 231 -13.97 1.75 5.01
CA ASN A 231 -14.61 0.53 5.43
C ASN A 231 -13.81 -0.71 4.99
N GLU A 232 -14.37 -1.89 5.21
CA GLU A 232 -13.73 -3.17 4.93
C GLU A 232 -13.43 -3.35 3.43
N ALA A 233 -14.27 -2.84 2.53
CA ALA A 233 -14.14 -3.09 1.10
C ALA A 233 -13.01 -2.26 0.47
N ASN A 234 -13.05 -0.94 0.65
CA ASN A 234 -12.01 -0.06 0.12
C ASN A 234 -10.68 -0.21 0.90
N GLY A 235 -10.73 -0.51 2.20
CA GLY A 235 -9.56 -0.84 2.99
C GLY A 235 -8.88 -2.14 2.54
N HIS A 236 -9.65 -3.17 2.17
CA HIS A 236 -9.13 -4.40 1.57
C HIS A 236 -8.42 -4.15 0.24
N ARG A 237 -9.02 -3.33 -0.63
CA ARG A 237 -8.42 -2.96 -1.92
C ARG A 237 -7.12 -2.19 -1.75
N SER A 238 -7.08 -1.21 -0.84
CA SER A 238 -5.86 -0.43 -0.62
C SER A 238 -4.74 -1.24 0.03
N CYS A 239 -5.04 -2.12 1.00
CA CYS A 239 -4.01 -2.94 1.63
C CYS A 239 -3.49 -4.04 0.69
N SER A 240 -4.33 -4.51 -0.24
CA SER A 240 -3.92 -5.46 -1.27
C SER A 240 -2.78 -4.94 -2.13
N LEU A 241 -2.67 -3.63 -2.35
CA LEU A 241 -1.56 -3.05 -3.14
C LEU A 241 -0.19 -3.35 -2.52
N ALA A 242 -0.05 -3.24 -1.19
CA ALA A 242 1.20 -3.57 -0.51
C ALA A 242 1.54 -5.07 -0.67
N ASN A 243 0.53 -5.94 -0.56
CA ASN A 243 0.71 -7.38 -0.77
C ASN A 243 1.11 -7.71 -2.21
N LEU A 244 0.45 -7.09 -3.21
CA LEU A 244 0.76 -7.26 -4.62
C LEU A 244 2.20 -6.81 -4.96
N ALA A 245 2.66 -5.69 -4.37
CA ALA A 245 4.05 -5.26 -4.48
C ALA A 245 5.02 -6.30 -3.94
N ASN A 246 4.78 -6.80 -2.72
CA ASN A 246 5.60 -7.84 -2.13
C ASN A 246 5.59 -9.13 -2.97
N ILE A 247 4.47 -9.49 -3.58
CA ILE A 247 4.39 -10.66 -4.47
C ILE A 247 5.27 -10.47 -5.71
N SER A 248 5.23 -9.29 -6.36
CA SER A 248 6.14 -8.98 -7.48
C SER A 248 7.61 -9.10 -7.05
N ILE A 249 7.98 -8.51 -5.91
CA ILE A 249 9.35 -8.58 -5.38
C ILE A 249 9.78 -10.03 -5.10
N ARG A 250 8.91 -10.82 -4.45
CA ARG A 250 9.19 -12.21 -4.06
C ARG A 250 9.15 -13.20 -5.22
N THR A 251 8.57 -12.84 -6.35
CA THR A 251 8.59 -13.66 -7.57
C THR A 251 9.67 -13.23 -8.55
N GLY A 252 10.22 -12.01 -8.41
CA GLY A 252 11.31 -11.49 -9.23
C GLY A 252 10.92 -11.26 -10.69
N ARG A 253 9.62 -11.17 -10.99
CA ARG A 253 9.09 -11.02 -12.35
C ARG A 253 7.84 -10.16 -12.36
N THR A 254 7.44 -9.73 -13.55
CA THR A 254 6.13 -9.12 -13.75
C THR A 254 5.03 -10.15 -13.50
N VAL A 255 4.01 -9.77 -12.74
CA VAL A 255 2.84 -10.59 -12.43
C VAL A 255 1.56 -9.93 -12.96
N HIS A 256 0.62 -10.75 -13.42
CA HIS A 256 -0.67 -10.31 -13.96
C HIS A 256 -1.79 -10.68 -12.99
N PHE A 257 -2.48 -9.68 -12.49
CA PHE A 257 -3.53 -9.83 -11.47
C PHE A 257 -4.90 -9.59 -12.10
N ASP A 258 -5.86 -10.45 -11.81
CA ASP A 258 -7.25 -10.22 -12.17
C ASP A 258 -7.94 -9.44 -11.02
N PRO A 259 -8.29 -8.16 -11.20
CA PRO A 259 -8.90 -7.36 -10.14
C PRO A 259 -10.34 -7.79 -9.81
N VAL A 260 -10.99 -8.56 -10.68
CA VAL A 260 -12.36 -9.06 -10.47
C VAL A 260 -12.34 -10.29 -9.57
N SER A 261 -11.65 -11.36 -10.00
CA SER A 261 -11.52 -12.57 -9.18
C SER A 261 -10.52 -12.43 -8.02
N GLN A 262 -9.67 -11.40 -8.07
CA GLN A 262 -8.59 -11.14 -7.12
C GLN A 262 -7.57 -12.29 -7.05
N THR A 263 -7.18 -12.78 -8.23
CA THR A 263 -6.27 -13.93 -8.39
C THR A 263 -5.14 -13.65 -9.38
N PHE A 264 -4.20 -14.59 -9.49
CA PHE A 264 -3.18 -14.66 -10.54
C PHE A 264 -3.45 -15.91 -11.42
N PRO A 265 -4.38 -15.84 -12.39
CA PRO A 265 -4.87 -17.02 -13.10
C PRO A 265 -3.78 -17.83 -13.82
N GLU A 266 -2.74 -17.15 -14.30
CA GLU A 266 -1.66 -17.74 -15.09
C GLU A 266 -0.33 -17.87 -14.31
N ASP A 267 -0.28 -17.43 -13.05
CA ASP A 267 0.93 -17.49 -12.22
C ASP A 267 0.69 -18.25 -10.91
N THR A 268 0.91 -19.57 -10.98
CA THR A 268 0.75 -20.46 -9.82
C THR A 268 1.71 -20.17 -8.67
N ALA A 269 2.87 -19.52 -8.93
CA ALA A 269 3.79 -19.16 -7.87
C ALA A 269 3.29 -17.90 -7.13
N ALA A 270 2.84 -16.88 -7.87
CA ALA A 270 2.21 -15.70 -7.31
C ALA A 270 0.91 -16.04 -6.55
N GLN A 271 0.08 -16.93 -7.13
CA GLN A 271 -1.18 -17.37 -6.54
C GLN A 271 -1.01 -17.97 -5.13
N ARG A 272 0.11 -18.64 -4.85
CA ARG A 272 0.39 -19.23 -3.52
C ARG A 272 0.55 -18.19 -2.42
N PHE A 273 0.81 -16.93 -2.77
CA PHE A 273 0.95 -15.85 -1.79
C PHE A 273 -0.38 -15.19 -1.41
N ILE A 274 -1.45 -15.37 -2.19
CA ILE A 274 -2.79 -14.82 -1.86
C ILE A 274 -3.37 -15.50 -0.61
N SER A 275 -3.11 -16.80 -0.44
CA SER A 275 -3.61 -17.57 0.70
C SER A 275 -2.49 -18.44 1.26
N PRO A 276 -1.64 -17.89 2.14
CA PRO A 276 -0.57 -18.66 2.76
C PRO A 276 -1.13 -19.77 3.66
N ILE A 277 -0.42 -20.89 3.71
CA ILE A 277 -0.80 -22.02 4.58
C ILE A 277 -0.61 -21.61 6.03
N MET A 278 -1.68 -21.76 6.83
CA MET A 278 -1.64 -21.50 8.26
C MET A 278 -1.22 -22.74 9.04
N ARG A 279 -0.41 -22.53 10.08
CA ARG A 279 -0.05 -23.57 11.05
C ARG A 279 -1.25 -23.88 11.95
N ALA A 280 -1.50 -25.15 12.25
CA ALA A 280 -2.50 -25.54 13.25
C ALA A 280 -2.17 -24.93 14.63
N PRO A 281 -3.16 -24.56 15.46
CA PRO A 281 -4.61 -24.76 15.27
C PRO A 281 -5.31 -23.66 14.45
N TRP A 282 -4.57 -22.69 13.91
CA TRP A 282 -5.13 -21.52 13.23
C TRP A 282 -5.80 -21.89 11.89
N ASN A 283 -7.00 -21.37 11.66
CA ASN A 283 -7.77 -21.50 10.42
C ASN A 283 -8.68 -20.26 10.24
N LEU A 284 -9.07 -19.98 9.00
CA LEU A 284 -9.94 -18.88 8.57
C LEU A 284 -11.14 -19.47 7.82
#